data_AF-A0A2V8JFJ3-F1
#
_entry.id   AF-A0A2V8JFJ3-F1
#
_cell.length_a   1.000
_cell.length_b   1.000
_cell.length_c   1.000
_cell.angle_alpha   90.00
_cell.angle_beta   90.00
_cell.angle_gamma   90.00
#
_symmetry.space_group_name_H-M   'P 1'
#
loop_
_entity.id
_entity.type
_entity.pdbx_description
1 polymer ?
#
loop_
_entity_poly.entity_id
_entity_poly.type
_entity_poly.pdbx_seq_one_letter_code
_entity_poly.pdbx_strand_id
1 'polypeptide(L)'
;MRFILTGAVLLAAVGCHHTAQASLPNLSDGAVIEAIQVAGNRAIPIEAIVAKIQTKSGDKINTAAIKRDMARVRSLGFEDVRVEEENGTSGKIIRLFVREKPPKPTQ
;
A
#
# COMPACT_ATOMS: atom_id res chain seq x y z
N MET A 1 -60.50 -21.74 -21.22
CA MET A 1 -59.84 -21.55 -19.91
C MET A 1 -58.35 -21.32 -20.17
N ARG A 2 -57.88 -20.07 -20.06
CA ARG A 2 -56.48 -19.66 -20.25
C ARG A 2 -56.10 -18.80 -19.05
N PHE A 3 -55.13 -19.23 -18.25
CA PHE A 3 -54.39 -18.36 -17.34
C PHE A 3 -52.92 -18.69 -17.47
N ILE A 4 -52.24 -17.73 -18.11
CA ILE A 4 -50.79 -17.59 -18.26
C ILE A 4 -50.33 -16.91 -16.98
N LEU A 5 -49.33 -17.41 -16.25
CA LEU A 5 -48.38 -16.61 -15.45
C LEU A 5 -47.46 -17.51 -14.62
N THR A 6 -46.18 -17.54 -14.98
CA THR A 6 -45.00 -17.68 -14.11
C THR A 6 -43.83 -17.46 -15.07
N GLY A 7 -43.25 -16.28 -15.14
CA GLY A 7 -42.61 -15.60 -14.02
C GLY A 7 -41.12 -15.88 -14.15
N ALA A 8 -40.41 -14.95 -14.77
CA ALA A 8 -39.02 -15.03 -15.16
C ALA A 8 -38.08 -15.29 -13.97
N VAL A 9 -37.11 -16.18 -14.15
CA VAL A 9 -35.92 -16.27 -13.29
C VAL A 9 -34.72 -15.85 -14.14
N LEU A 10 -34.35 -14.58 -14.01
CA LEU A 10 -33.12 -14.02 -14.56
C LEU A 10 -31.96 -14.48 -13.66
N LEU A 11 -31.18 -15.46 -14.12
CA LEU A 11 -30.04 -15.97 -13.37
C LEU A 11 -28.81 -15.07 -13.61
N ALA A 12 -28.49 -14.27 -12.60
CA ALA A 12 -27.17 -13.82 -12.16
C ALA A 12 -26.17 -13.32 -13.23
N ALA A 13 -26.13 -12.00 -13.41
CA ALA A 13 -24.90 -11.31 -13.77
C ALA A 13 -24.25 -10.76 -12.50
N VAL A 14 -23.15 -11.36 -12.01
CA VAL A 14 -22.09 -10.64 -11.27
C VAL A 14 -20.77 -11.39 -11.44
N GLY A 15 -20.00 -11.02 -12.46
CA GLY A 15 -18.55 -11.23 -12.45
C GLY A 15 -17.93 -10.22 -11.50
N CYS A 16 -17.70 -10.59 -10.23
CA CYS A 16 -16.86 -9.79 -9.36
C CYS A 16 -15.40 -10.16 -9.61
N HIS A 17 -14.79 -9.40 -10.50
CA HIS A 17 -13.34 -9.27 -10.64
C HIS A 17 -12.75 -9.01 -9.24
N HIS A 18 -12.00 -9.96 -8.68
CA HIS A 18 -11.15 -9.71 -7.53
C HIS A 18 -9.99 -8.81 -7.99
N THR A 19 -10.21 -7.50 -7.96
CA THR A 19 -9.11 -6.55 -7.98
C THR A 19 -8.43 -6.65 -6.63
N ALA A 20 -7.15 -7.00 -6.64
CA ALA A 20 -6.31 -6.98 -5.45
C ALA A 20 -6.35 -5.56 -4.86
N GLN A 21 -7.14 -5.37 -3.81
CA GLN A 21 -7.16 -4.15 -3.03
C GLN A 21 -5.81 -4.08 -2.31
N ALA A 22 -4.96 -3.16 -2.75
CA ALA A 22 -3.92 -2.62 -1.89
C ALA A 22 -4.62 -1.81 -0.80
N SER A 23 -5.14 -2.52 0.21
CA SER A 23 -5.68 -1.93 1.43
C SER A 23 -4.54 -1.20 2.10
N LEU A 24 -4.55 0.12 2.03
CA LEU A 24 -3.70 0.89 2.93
C LEU A 24 -4.24 0.63 4.33
N PRO A 25 -3.38 0.32 5.31
CA PRO A 25 -3.84 0.22 6.69
C PRO A 25 -4.56 1.51 7.08
N ASN A 26 -5.47 1.39 8.05
CA ASN A 26 -6.11 2.54 8.66
C ASN A 26 -5.04 3.33 9.44
N LEU A 27 -4.38 4.26 8.75
CA LEU A 27 -3.37 5.14 9.32
C LEU A 27 -4.07 6.17 10.21
N SER A 28 -3.43 6.49 11.34
CA SER A 28 -3.91 7.48 12.29
C SER A 28 -3.75 8.90 11.72
N ASP A 29 -4.58 9.29 10.75
CA ASP A 29 -4.52 10.60 10.09
C ASP A 29 -4.44 11.75 11.13
N GLY A 30 -3.43 12.60 10.97
CA GLY A 30 -3.16 13.71 11.87
C GLY A 30 -2.27 13.41 13.08
N ALA A 31 -1.96 12.15 13.40
CA ALA A 31 -0.98 11.80 14.45
C ALA A 31 0.45 12.19 14.04
N VAL A 32 1.31 12.47 15.02
CA VAL A 32 2.72 12.85 14.75
C VAL A 32 3.54 11.60 14.44
N ILE A 33 4.35 11.67 13.38
CA ILE A 33 5.30 10.63 13.01
C ILE A 33 6.52 10.77 13.91
N GLU A 34 6.76 9.77 14.75
CA GLU A 34 7.94 9.69 15.60
C GLU A 34 9.17 9.32 14.77
N ALA A 35 9.05 8.28 13.94
CA ALA A 35 10.15 7.76 13.15
C ALA A 35 9.65 7.12 11.85
N ILE A 36 10.55 7.07 10.87
CA ILE A 36 10.36 6.30 9.64
C ILE A 36 11.43 5.22 9.58
N GLN A 37 11.00 3.98 9.36
CA GLN A 37 11.88 2.84 9.25
C GLN A 37 11.68 2.16 7.89
N VAL A 38 12.76 1.70 7.29
CA VAL A 38 12.73 0.97 6.02
C VAL A 38 13.24 -0.44 6.25
N ALA A 39 12.54 -1.43 5.70
CA ALA A 39 12.89 -2.85 5.82
C ALA A 39 12.69 -3.59 4.49
N GLY A 40 13.49 -4.64 4.28
CA GLY A 40 13.39 -5.54 3.11
C GLY A 40 14.16 -5.08 1.87
N ASN A 41 14.84 -3.93 1.94
CA ASN A 41 15.79 -3.51 0.91
C ASN A 41 17.08 -4.35 0.96
N ARG A 42 17.73 -4.56 -0.19
CA ARG A 42 18.96 -5.34 -0.34
C ARG A 42 20.00 -4.63 -1.20
N ALA A 43 19.71 -4.42 -2.48
CA ALA A 43 20.62 -3.73 -3.40
C ALA A 43 20.43 -2.22 -3.36
N ILE A 44 19.23 -1.73 -3.07
CA ILE A 44 18.94 -0.29 -2.99
C ILE A 44 19.21 0.19 -1.54
N PRO A 45 20.09 1.18 -1.34
CA PRO A 45 20.37 1.73 -0.01
C PRO A 45 19.15 2.40 0.62
N ILE A 46 19.08 2.40 1.96
CA ILE A 46 17.97 3.01 2.72
C ILE A 46 17.89 4.52 2.41
N GLU A 47 19.03 5.19 2.29
CA GLU A 47 19.14 6.62 2.03
C GLU A 47 18.50 6.99 0.68
N ALA A 48 18.64 6.13 -0.33
CA ALA A 48 18.01 6.34 -1.63
C ALA A 48 16.49 6.22 -1.56
N ILE A 49 15.98 5.33 -0.70
CA ILE A 49 14.54 5.16 -0.46
C ILE A 49 13.99 6.37 0.32
N VAL A 50 14.65 6.76 1.40
CA VAL A 50 14.29 7.92 2.22
C VAL A 50 14.33 9.21 1.41
N ALA A 51 15.31 9.37 0.50
CA ALA A 51 15.39 10.54 -0.38
C ALA A 51 14.25 10.63 -1.41
N LYS A 52 13.50 9.55 -1.67
CA LYS A 52 12.33 9.58 -2.58
C LYS A 52 11.04 9.97 -1.87
N ILE A 53 10.93 9.80 -0.56
CA ILE A 53 9.74 10.13 0.21
C ILE A 53 9.77 11.59 0.66
N GLN A 54 8.59 12.17 0.91
CA GLN A 54 8.44 13.54 1.41
C GLN A 54 8.10 13.54 2.90
N THR A 55 7.42 12.49 3.33
CA THR A 55 7.10 12.20 4.72
C THR A 55 8.39 12.05 5.53
N LYS A 56 8.48 12.72 6.68
CA LYS A 56 9.60 12.63 7.63
C LYS A 56 9.10 12.61 9.08
N SER A 57 9.99 12.24 10.00
CA SER A 57 9.73 12.39 11.43
C SER A 57 9.37 13.84 11.80
N GLY A 58 8.42 14.00 12.71
CA GLY A 58 7.85 15.28 13.12
C GLY A 58 6.68 15.77 12.26
N ASP A 59 6.48 15.21 11.06
CA ASP A 59 5.29 15.52 10.27
C ASP A 59 4.04 14.88 10.89
N LYS A 60 2.88 15.44 10.57
CA LYS A 60 1.61 14.74 10.80
C LYS A 60 1.38 13.71 9.72
N ILE A 61 0.83 12.55 10.11
CA ILE A 61 0.38 11.53 9.18
C ILE A 61 -0.63 12.16 8.22
N ASN A 62 -0.29 12.06 6.94
CA ASN A 62 -1.15 12.42 5.83
C ASN A 62 -1.20 11.23 4.90
N THR A 63 -2.30 10.48 4.95
CA THR A 63 -2.47 9.28 4.14
C THR A 63 -2.29 9.55 2.64
N ALA A 64 -2.73 10.71 2.13
CA ALA A 64 -2.54 11.05 0.72
C ALA A 64 -1.07 11.30 0.35
N ALA A 65 -0.28 11.89 1.25
CA ALA A 65 1.17 12.04 1.07
C ALA A 65 1.86 10.66 1.10
N ILE A 66 1.54 9.82 2.09
CA ILE A 66 2.11 8.47 2.22
C ILE A 66 1.80 7.61 0.98
N LYS A 67 0.58 7.68 0.43
CA LYS A 67 0.23 7.03 -0.83
C LYS A 67 1.12 7.48 -2.00
N ARG A 68 1.34 8.80 -2.13
CA ARG A 68 2.22 9.35 -3.16
C ARG A 68 3.67 8.92 -2.95
N ASP A 69 4.10 8.82 -1.70
CA ASP A 69 5.44 8.38 -1.33
C ASP A 69 5.66 6.91 -1.72
N MET A 70 4.69 6.03 -1.44
CA MET A 70 4.72 4.64 -1.89
C MET A 70 4.84 4.52 -3.41
N ALA A 71 4.13 5.35 -4.17
CA ALA A 71 4.22 5.36 -5.64
C ALA A 71 5.63 5.78 -6.12
N ARG A 72 6.26 6.76 -5.46
CA ARG A 72 7.63 7.20 -5.77
C ARG A 72 8.68 6.18 -5.35
N VAL A 73 8.48 5.46 -4.26
CA VAL A 73 9.36 4.36 -3.87
C VAL A 73 9.22 3.22 -4.88
N ARG A 74 8.01 2.88 -5.30
CA ARG A 74 7.79 1.81 -6.29
C ARG A 74 8.48 2.07 -7.63
N SER A 75 8.61 3.33 -8.04
CA SER A 75 9.34 3.69 -9.28
C SER A 75 10.85 3.46 -9.21
N LEU A 76 11.42 3.18 -8.03
CA LEU A 76 12.81 2.71 -7.88
C LEU A 76 13.02 1.27 -8.36
N GLY A 77 11.95 0.54 -8.71
CA GLY A 77 12.04 -0.83 -9.25
C GLY A 77 11.72 -1.94 -8.24
N PHE A 78 11.17 -1.59 -7.07
CA PHE A 78 10.67 -2.60 -6.13
C PHE A 78 9.43 -3.31 -6.69
N GLU A 79 9.36 -4.62 -6.44
CA GLU A 79 8.23 -5.47 -6.80
C GLU A 79 7.03 -5.18 -5.90
N ASP A 80 7.29 -5.08 -4.59
CA ASP A 80 6.29 -4.82 -3.56
C ASP A 80 6.73 -3.65 -2.68
N VAL A 81 5.77 -2.78 -2.34
CA VAL A 81 5.95 -1.64 -1.44
C VAL A 81 4.71 -1.57 -0.56
N ARG A 82 4.92 -1.71 0.75
CA ARG A 82 3.88 -1.72 1.76
C ARG A 82 4.27 -0.75 2.87
N VAL A 83 3.26 -0.18 3.51
CA VAL A 83 3.46 0.67 4.68
C VAL A 83 2.68 0.07 5.84
N GLU A 84 3.27 0.10 7.02
CA GLU A 84 2.64 -0.29 8.26
C GLU A 84 2.86 0.81 9.29
N GLU A 85 1.88 0.98 10.17
CA GLU A 85 1.95 1.89 11.29
C GLU A 85 2.14 1.09 12.57
N GLU A 86 3.10 1.50 13.40
CA GLU A 86 3.32 0.97 14.73
C GLU A 86 3.19 2.10 15.76
N ASN A 87 2.77 1.77 16.99
CA ASN A 87 2.78 2.73 18.08
C ASN A 87 4.21 2.92 18.58
N GLY A 88 4.71 4.16 18.49
CA GLY A 88 5.94 4.59 19.15
C GLY A 88 5.69 5.04 20.58
N THR A 89 6.73 5.60 21.21
CA THR A 89 6.66 6.09 22.60
C THR A 89 5.89 7.41 22.72
N SER A 90 6.01 8.25 21.70
CA SER A 90 5.52 9.64 21.65
C SER A 90 4.68 9.95 20.41
N GLY A 91 4.71 9.05 19.41
CA GLY A 91 3.95 9.19 18.18
C GLY A 91 3.81 7.87 17.46
N LYS A 92 3.68 7.92 16.13
CA LYS A 92 3.56 6.75 15.27
C LYS A 92 4.85 6.47 14.53
N ILE A 93 5.23 5.21 14.44
CA ILE A 93 6.35 4.76 13.62
C ILE A 93 5.77 4.29 12.29
N ILE A 94 6.23 4.89 11.19
CA ILE A 94 5.85 4.46 9.85
C ILE A 94 6.93 3.52 9.33
N ARG A 95 6.59 2.25 9.15
CA ARG A 95 7.50 1.24 8.60
C ARG A 95 7.18 0.99 7.13
N LEU A 96 8.14 1.31 6.26
CA LEU A 96 8.10 1.00 4.84
C LEU A 96 8.76 -0.36 4.61
N PHE A 97 7.96 -1.33 4.18
CA PHE A 97 8.43 -2.62 3.72
C PHE A 97 8.56 -2.59 2.21
N VAL A 98 9.75 -2.89 1.71
CA VAL A 98 10.03 -3.00 0.27
C VAL A 98 10.53 -4.40 -0.05
N ARG A 99 10.20 -4.88 -1.25
CA ARG A 99 10.76 -6.13 -1.80
C ARG A 99 11.34 -5.85 -3.17
N GLU A 100 12.62 -6.14 -3.34
CA GLU A 100 13.29 -6.05 -4.63
C GLU A 100 12.97 -7.26 -5.50
N LYS A 101 12.80 -7.01 -6.80
CA LYS A 101 12.60 -8.07 -7.78
C LYS A 101 13.84 -8.98 -7.81
N PRO A 102 13.68 -10.32 -7.83
CA PRO A 102 14.83 -11.20 -8.04
C PRO A 102 15.50 -10.88 -9.39
N PRO A 103 16.84 -11.02 -9.49
CA PRO A 103 17.52 -10.89 -10.77
C PRO A 103 16.95 -11.92 -11.74
N LYS A 104 16.72 -11.51 -13.00
CA LYS A 104 16.31 -12.46 -14.04
C LYS A 104 17.43 -13.49 -14.22
N PRO A 105 17.13 -14.80 -14.25
CA PRO A 105 18.12 -15.79 -14.64
C PRO A 105 18.68 -15.41 -16.02
N THR A 106 20.00 -15.26 -16.10
CA THR A 106 20.68 -15.12 -17.38
C THR A 106 20.61 -16.48 -18.06
N GLN A 107 19.94 -16.56 -19.21
CA GLN A 107 19.88 -17.79 -20.01
C GLN A 107 21.25 -18.07 -20.64
#